data_AF-A0A385TUC4-F1
#
_entry.id   AF-A0A385TUC4-F1
#
_cell.length_a   1.000
_cell.length_b   1.000
_cell.length_c   1.000
_cell.angle_alpha   90.00
_cell.angle_beta   90.00
_cell.angle_gamma   90.00
#
_symmetry.space_group_name_H-M   'P 1'
#
loop_
_entity.id
_entity.type
_entity.pdbx_description
1 polymer ?
#
loop_
_entity_poly.entity_id
_entity_poly.type
_entity_poly.pdbx_seq_one_letter_code
_entity_poly.pdbx_strand_id
1 'polypeptide(L)'
;MVNLLKLTPTYKSLYYYIVLIGAGGNGGYTVQRLTKMMSAFSEVSSFLMIADPDTVEQKNILRQPFISSDIGLKKSEVLAKRYGGTYGLKLGSYPESYVESVEQIEKLFSLTDYRHKRTQLIQKVLIGAVDNVRP
;
A
#
# COMPACT_ATOMS: atom_id res chain seq x y z
N MET A 1 -30.27 30.19 18.95
CA MET A 1 -30.51 29.16 17.91
C MET A 1 -29.30 29.16 16.98
N VAL A 2 -28.32 28.30 17.23
CA VAL A 2 -27.09 28.25 16.41
C VAL A 2 -27.44 27.63 15.06
N ASN A 3 -27.26 28.41 14.00
CA ASN A 3 -27.55 27.97 12.65
C ASN A 3 -26.47 26.96 12.23
N LEU A 4 -26.78 25.67 12.37
CA LEU A 4 -26.00 24.54 11.84
C LEU A 4 -26.07 24.56 10.30
N LEU A 5 -25.47 25.57 9.68
CA LEU A 5 -25.26 25.61 8.24
C LEU A 5 -24.35 24.44 7.86
N LYS A 6 -24.98 23.32 7.49
CA LYS A 6 -24.49 22.26 6.61
C LYS A 6 -22.97 22.08 6.64
N LEU A 7 -22.46 21.52 7.73
CA LEU A 7 -21.09 20.97 7.81
C LEU A 7 -20.96 19.67 7.02
N THR A 8 -21.66 19.53 5.89
CA THR A 8 -21.40 18.42 4.98
C THR A 8 -20.13 18.77 4.20
N PRO A 9 -19.00 18.09 4.44
CA PRO A 9 -17.81 18.31 3.65
C PRO A 9 -18.15 18.10 2.17
N THR A 10 -17.97 19.15 1.37
CA THR A 10 -18.14 19.06 -0.07
C THR A 10 -16.86 18.48 -0.65
N TYR A 11 -16.83 17.17 -0.82
CA TYR A 11 -15.72 16.48 -1.45
C TYR A 11 -15.73 16.76 -2.96
N LYS A 12 -14.59 17.16 -3.51
CA LYS A 12 -14.43 17.49 -4.94
C LYS A 12 -13.83 16.34 -5.75
N SER A 13 -13.12 15.43 -5.08
CA SER A 13 -12.49 14.27 -5.71
C SER A 13 -12.18 13.18 -4.69
N LEU A 14 -11.83 11.99 -5.18
CA LEU A 14 -11.38 10.88 -4.36
C LEU A 14 -9.86 10.91 -4.16
N TYR A 15 -9.43 10.40 -3.02
CA TYR A 15 -8.05 10.00 -2.75
C TYR A 15 -8.04 8.52 -2.38
N TYR A 16 -7.42 7.67 -3.21
CA TYR A 16 -7.36 6.24 -2.94
C TYR A 16 -6.20 5.93 -2.01
N TYR A 17 -6.50 5.56 -0.77
CA TYR A 17 -5.51 5.02 0.14
C TYR A 17 -5.58 3.49 0.05
N ILE A 18 -4.54 2.89 -0.51
CA ILE A 18 -4.46 1.45 -0.76
C ILE A 18 -3.52 0.83 0.25
N VAL A 19 -3.98 -0.19 0.97
CA VAL A 19 -3.15 -1.05 1.81
C VAL A 19 -3.12 -2.43 1.16
N LEU A 20 -1.92 -2.91 0.85
CA LEU A 20 -1.68 -4.25 0.32
C LEU A 20 -0.96 -5.09 1.38
N ILE A 21 -1.59 -6.17 1.82
CA ILE A 21 -1.05 -7.08 2.83
C ILE A 21 -0.50 -8.32 2.13
N GLY A 22 0.78 -8.60 2.33
CA GLY A 22 1.53 -9.69 1.69
C GLY A 22 2.27 -9.22 0.46
N ALA A 23 3.60 -9.32 0.47
CA ALA A 23 4.54 -8.97 -0.59
C ALA A 23 5.27 -10.20 -1.15
N GLY A 24 4.64 -11.38 -1.04
CA GLY A 24 5.09 -12.64 -1.64
C GLY A 24 4.93 -12.68 -3.16
N GLY A 25 4.62 -13.85 -3.73
CA GLY A 25 4.46 -14.00 -5.19
C GLY A 25 3.34 -13.12 -5.75
N ASN A 26 2.10 -13.40 -5.34
CA ASN A 26 0.92 -12.64 -5.78
C ASN A 26 1.02 -11.15 -5.41
N GLY A 27 1.39 -10.88 -4.16
CA GLY A 27 1.58 -9.51 -3.67
C GLY A 27 2.60 -8.72 -4.46
N GLY A 28 3.78 -9.30 -4.71
CA GLY A 28 4.85 -8.64 -5.44
C GLY A 28 4.47 -8.28 -6.87
N TYR A 29 3.85 -9.20 -7.61
CA TYR A 29 3.38 -8.91 -8.96
C TYR A 29 2.20 -7.93 -8.98
N THR A 30 1.36 -7.95 -7.94
CA THR A 30 0.30 -6.96 -7.77
C THR A 30 0.89 -5.57 -7.59
N VAL A 31 1.90 -5.39 -6.74
CA VAL A 31 2.60 -4.10 -6.57
C VAL A 31 3.19 -3.63 -7.91
N GLN A 32 3.82 -4.51 -8.68
CA GLN A 32 4.36 -4.17 -10.00
C GLN A 32 3.30 -3.60 -10.95
N ARG A 33 2.14 -4.26 -11.04
CA ARG A 33 1.05 -3.85 -11.94
C ARG A 33 0.33 -2.61 -11.43
N LEU A 34 0.07 -2.55 -10.12
CA LEU A 34 -0.62 -1.44 -9.48
C LEU A 34 0.19 -0.14 -9.60
N THR A 35 1.50 -0.18 -9.37
CA THR A 35 2.36 1.01 -9.51
C THR A 35 2.47 1.49 -10.95
N LYS A 36 2.54 0.58 -11.93
CA LYS A 36 2.43 0.93 -13.36
C LYS A 36 1.10 1.63 -13.67
N MET A 37 0.00 1.12 -13.12
CA MET A 37 -1.34 1.70 -13.27
C MET A 37 -1.42 3.09 -12.62
N MET A 38 -0.95 3.25 -11.39
CA MET A 38 -0.89 4.54 -10.69
C MET A 38 -0.08 5.58 -11.47
N SER A 39 1.02 5.15 -12.09
CA SER A 39 1.83 6.02 -12.97
C SER A 39 1.09 6.42 -14.24
N ALA A 40 0.38 5.49 -14.88
CA ALA A 40 -0.41 5.77 -16.08
C ALA A 40 -1.62 6.68 -15.81
N PHE A 41 -2.19 6.60 -14.61
CA PHE A 41 -3.31 7.43 -14.16
C PHE A 41 -2.86 8.46 -13.12
N SER A 42 -1.81 9.23 -13.43
CA SER A 42 -1.18 10.19 -12.50
C SER A 42 -2.14 11.26 -11.95
N GLU A 43 -3.22 11.57 -12.67
CA GLU A 43 -4.28 12.49 -12.22
C GLU A 43 -5.15 11.90 -11.09
N VAL A 44 -5.17 10.57 -10.94
CA VAL A 44 -5.87 9.88 -9.86
C VAL A 44 -5.01 9.90 -8.61
N SER A 45 -5.37 10.79 -7.68
CA SER A 45 -4.68 10.89 -6.39
C SER A 45 -4.76 9.57 -5.62
N SER A 46 -3.61 8.95 -5.41
CA SER A 46 -3.53 7.63 -4.80
C SER A 46 -2.25 7.45 -4.00
N PHE A 47 -2.31 6.54 -3.02
CA PHE A 47 -1.17 6.10 -2.25
C PHE A 47 -1.26 4.61 -1.97
N LEU A 48 -0.12 3.94 -1.96
CA LEU A 48 0.01 2.52 -1.69
C LEU A 48 0.96 2.30 -0.51
N MET A 49 0.42 1.62 0.51
CA MET A 49 1.14 1.06 1.65
C MET A 49 1.27 -0.46 1.45
N ILE A 50 2.49 -1.00 1.57
CA ILE A 50 2.78 -2.43 1.44
C ILE A 50 3.14 -2.98 2.82
N ALA A 51 2.34 -3.91 3.35
CA ALA A 51 2.59 -4.55 4.64
C ALA A 51 3.04 -6.00 4.43
N ASP A 52 4.27 -6.30 4.83
CA ASP A 52 4.80 -7.67 4.86
C ASP A 52 6.04 -7.68 5.76
N PRO A 53 6.04 -8.46 6.86
CA PRO A 53 7.19 -8.56 7.75
C PRO A 53 8.30 -9.47 7.23
N ASP A 54 8.06 -10.25 6.18
CA ASP A 54 9.01 -11.21 5.68
C ASP A 54 10.25 -10.55 5.06
N THR A 55 11.34 -11.29 5.19
CA THR A 55 12.61 -11.02 4.53
C THR A 55 12.69 -11.79 3.21
N VAL A 56 13.39 -11.24 2.23
CA VAL A 56 13.69 -11.94 0.97
C VAL A 56 14.68 -13.07 1.23
N GLU A 57 14.30 -14.29 0.82
CA GLU A 57 15.13 -15.49 0.87
C GLU A 57 15.55 -15.95 -0.53
N GLN A 58 16.61 -16.77 -0.62
CA GLN A 58 17.10 -17.35 -1.88
C GLN A 58 16.00 -18.06 -2.69
N LYS A 59 15.09 -18.79 -2.02
CA LYS A 59 13.98 -19.51 -2.66
C LYS A 59 12.95 -18.58 -3.31
N ASN A 60 12.93 -17.30 -2.93
CA ASN A 60 11.97 -16.34 -3.46
C ASN A 60 12.37 -15.82 -4.85
N ILE A 61 13.67 -15.76 -5.15
CA ILE A 61 14.21 -15.15 -6.38
C ILE A 61 13.59 -15.75 -7.66
N LEU A 62 13.30 -17.04 -7.65
CA LEU A 62 12.74 -17.71 -8.83
C LEU A 62 11.27 -17.36 -9.10
N ARG A 63 10.48 -17.05 -8.07
CA ARG A 63 9.00 -17.00 -8.16
C ARG A 63 8.37 -15.69 -7.70
N GLN A 64 9.16 -14.79 -7.12
CA GLN A 64 8.73 -13.49 -6.61
C GLN A 64 9.60 -12.41 -7.27
N PRO A 65 9.14 -11.15 -7.37
CA PRO A 65 9.86 -10.11 -8.10
C PRO A 65 11.03 -9.51 -7.29
N PHE A 66 11.94 -10.37 -6.84
CA PHE A 66 13.16 -10.04 -6.11
C PHE A 66 14.38 -10.51 -6.91
N ILE A 67 15.51 -9.85 -6.69
CA ILE A 67 16.80 -10.20 -7.29
C ILE A 67 17.79 -10.62 -6.20
N SER A 68 18.89 -11.26 -6.57
CA SER A 68 19.86 -11.82 -5.61
C SER A 68 20.39 -10.79 -4.61
N SER A 69 20.54 -9.52 -5.01
CA SER A 69 20.98 -8.44 -4.10
C SER A 69 19.92 -8.01 -3.07
N ASP A 70 18.67 -8.46 -3.21
CA ASP A 70 17.60 -8.16 -2.26
C ASP A 70 17.60 -9.14 -1.06
N ILE A 71 18.34 -10.25 -1.15
CA ILE A 71 18.34 -11.28 -0.11
C ILE A 71 18.77 -10.68 1.23
N GLY A 72 18.01 -10.97 2.28
CA GLY A 72 18.22 -10.41 3.62
C GLY A 72 17.52 -9.06 3.86
N LEU A 73 16.94 -8.43 2.84
CA LEU A 73 16.15 -7.21 2.98
C LEU A 73 14.66 -7.52 3.17
N LYS A 74 13.92 -6.58 3.76
CA LYS A 74 12.47 -6.70 3.92
C LYS A 74 11.75 -6.62 2.58
N LYS A 75 10.84 -7.57 2.33
CA LYS A 75 10.10 -7.66 1.06
C LYS A 75 9.34 -6.36 0.76
N SER A 76 8.57 -5.87 1.74
CA SER A 76 7.78 -4.65 1.60
C SER A 76 8.62 -3.41 1.27
N GLU A 77 9.77 -3.23 1.93
CA GLU A 77 10.70 -2.12 1.67
C GLU A 77 11.33 -2.21 0.27
N VAL A 78 11.78 -3.41 -0.13
CA VAL A 78 12.37 -3.64 -1.45
C VAL A 78 11.38 -3.26 -2.55
N LEU A 79 10.14 -3.73 -2.46
CA LEU A 79 9.13 -3.43 -3.47
C LEU A 79 8.73 -1.95 -3.47
N ALA A 80 8.58 -1.34 -2.29
CA ALA A 80 8.27 0.09 -2.17
C ALA A 80 9.36 0.96 -2.80
N LYS A 81 10.64 0.66 -2.51
CA LYS A 81 11.78 1.39 -3.06
C LYS A 81 11.93 1.16 -4.56
N ARG A 82 11.87 -0.09 -5.01
CA ARG A 82 12.03 -0.47 -6.43
C ARG A 82 10.98 0.21 -7.29
N TYR A 83 9.70 -0.06 -7.03
CA TYR A 83 8.63 0.42 -7.89
C TYR A 83 8.28 1.89 -7.64
N GLY A 84 8.48 2.38 -6.42
CA GLY A 84 8.41 3.82 -6.15
C GLY A 84 9.45 4.60 -6.94
N GLY A 85 10.70 4.14 -6.91
CA GLY A 85 11.79 4.72 -7.69
C GLY A 85 11.59 4.64 -9.20
N THR A 86 11.13 3.49 -9.72
CA THR A 86 10.88 3.31 -11.16
C THR A 86 9.87 4.32 -11.73
N TYR A 87 8.81 4.62 -10.98
CA TYR A 87 7.70 5.45 -11.48
C TYR A 87 7.63 6.84 -10.84
N GLY A 88 8.58 7.21 -9.98
CA GLY A 88 8.54 8.48 -9.22
C GLY A 88 7.39 8.54 -8.21
N LEU A 89 6.90 7.39 -7.74
CA LEU A 89 5.78 7.30 -6.79
C LEU A 89 6.30 7.22 -5.35
N LYS A 90 5.67 7.96 -4.43
CA LYS A 90 5.94 7.82 -2.99
C LYS A 90 5.13 6.67 -2.41
N LEU A 91 5.70 5.48 -2.33
CA LEU A 91 5.09 4.30 -1.70
C LEU A 91 5.43 4.23 -0.21
N GLY A 92 4.63 3.49 0.56
CA GLY A 92 4.91 3.17 1.97
C GLY A 92 5.18 1.69 2.16
N SER A 93 5.91 1.36 3.22
CA SER A 93 6.18 -0.01 3.65
C SER A 93 5.96 -0.15 5.15
N TYR A 94 5.43 -1.31 5.55
CA TYR A 94 5.27 -1.73 6.95
C TYR A 94 5.89 -3.14 7.12
N PRO A 95 7.16 -3.24 7.53
CA PRO A 95 7.87 -4.51 7.74
C PRO A 95 7.84 -5.05 9.19
N GLU A 96 7.17 -4.37 10.12
CA GLU A 96 7.36 -4.58 11.56
C GLU A 96 6.73 -5.88 12.07
N SER A 97 5.52 -6.20 11.62
CA SER A 97 4.76 -7.35 12.11
C SER A 97 3.77 -7.87 11.09
N TYR A 98 3.26 -9.08 11.33
CA TYR A 98 2.06 -9.55 10.65
C TYR A 98 0.86 -8.68 11.03
N VAL A 99 -0.11 -8.63 10.12
CA VAL A 99 -1.39 -7.92 10.28
C VAL A 99 -2.45 -8.98 10.53
N GLU A 100 -2.85 -9.12 11.78
CA GLU A 100 -3.69 -10.21 12.30
C GLU A 100 -4.99 -9.70 12.93
N SER A 101 -5.15 -8.37 13.04
CA SER A 101 -6.34 -7.75 13.64
C SER A 101 -6.88 -6.59 12.81
N VAL A 102 -8.17 -6.28 13.02
CA VAL A 102 -8.84 -5.13 12.37
C VAL A 102 -8.19 -3.82 12.82
N GLU A 103 -7.80 -3.72 14.09
CA GLU A 103 -7.14 -2.54 14.66
C GLU A 103 -5.79 -2.27 13.98
N GLN A 104 -5.04 -3.32 13.64
CA GLN A 104 -3.80 -3.18 12.88
C GLN A 104 -4.07 -2.70 11.45
N ILE A 105 -5.12 -3.19 10.79
CA ILE A 105 -5.55 -2.69 9.47
C ILE A 105 -5.92 -1.21 9.55
N GLU A 106 -6.71 -0.82 10.56
CA GLU A 106 -7.10 0.58 10.79
C GLU A 106 -5.89 1.48 11.00
N LYS A 107 -4.88 1.00 11.76
CA LYS A 107 -3.60 1.70 11.95
C LYS A 107 -2.82 1.89 10.65
N LEU A 108 -2.84 0.93 9.73
CA LEU A 108 -2.19 1.09 8.41
C LEU A 108 -2.87 2.18 7.56
N PHE A 109 -4.18 2.36 7.72
CA PHE A 109 -4.95 3.42 7.07
C PHE A 109 -4.90 4.76 7.80
N SER A 110 -4.37 4.84 9.03
CA SER A 110 -4.26 6.11 9.77
C SER A 110 -2.98 6.88 9.46
N LEU A 111 -2.07 6.33 8.66
CA LEU A 111 -0.85 7.02 8.21
C LEU A 111 -1.14 8.01 7.05
N THR A 112 -2.16 8.85 7.23
CA THR A 112 -2.80 9.71 6.21
C THR A 112 -2.31 11.15 6.14
N ASP A 113 -1.53 11.59 7.12
CA ASP A 113 -1.66 12.98 7.60
C ASP A 113 -0.99 14.06 6.74
N TYR A 114 -0.31 13.68 5.64
CA TYR A 114 0.36 14.68 4.78
C TYR A 114 0.09 14.54 3.29
N ARG A 115 -0.75 13.57 2.86
CA ARG A 115 -0.83 13.20 1.44
C ARG A 115 -2.14 13.56 0.73
N HIS A 116 -3.19 13.88 1.49
CA HIS A 116 -4.51 14.18 0.94
C HIS A 116 -4.91 15.63 1.21
N LYS A 117 -5.67 16.23 0.28
CA LYS A 117 -6.22 17.58 0.44
C LYS A 117 -7.52 17.50 1.26
N ARG A 118 -7.84 18.54 2.04
CA ARG A 118 -9.08 18.63 2.83
C ARG A 118 -10.37 18.50 2.01
N THR A 119 -10.31 18.72 0.70
CA THR A 119 -11.43 18.58 -0.24
C THR A 119 -11.55 17.19 -0.84
N GLN A 120 -10.70 16.23 -0.45
CA GLN A 120 -10.72 14.86 -0.95
C GLN A 120 -11.40 13.94 0.04
N LEU A 121 -12.25 13.05 -0.46
CA LEU A 121 -12.74 11.92 0.30
C LEU A 121 -11.71 10.79 0.21
N ILE A 122 -11.25 10.30 1.36
CA ILE A 122 -10.34 9.14 1.41
C ILE A 122 -11.16 7.88 1.16
N GLN A 123 -10.91 7.24 0.02
CA GLN A 123 -11.39 5.89 -0.26
C GLN A 123 -10.34 4.89 0.21
N LYS A 124 -10.61 4.20 1.31
CA LYS A 124 -9.77 3.09 1.80
C LYS A 124 -9.98 1.87 0.91
N VAL A 125 -8.90 1.26 0.45
CA VAL A 125 -8.88 0.05 -0.37
C VAL A 125 -7.93 -0.95 0.27
N LEU A 126 -8.45 -2.10 0.68
CA LEU A 126 -7.66 -3.19 1.25
C LEU A 126 -7.47 -4.26 0.18
N ILE A 127 -6.21 -4.67 -0.06
CA ILE A 127 -5.85 -5.77 -0.95
C ILE A 127 -5.17 -6.84 -0.10
N GLY A 128 -5.83 -7.98 0.07
CA GLY A 128 -5.23 -9.18 0.66
C GLY A 128 -4.49 -9.97 -0.41
N ALA A 129 -3.18 -10.14 -0.24
CA ALA A 129 -2.32 -10.97 -1.09
C ALA A 129 -1.49 -11.96 -0.25
N VAL A 130 -2.04 -12.35 0.90
CA VAL A 130 -1.52 -13.40 1.78
C VAL A 130 -2.04 -14.75 1.30
N ASP A 131 -1.19 -15.77 1.35
CA ASP A 131 -1.65 -17.15 1.17
C ASP A 131 -2.40 -17.57 2.43
N ASN A 132 -3.64 -18.04 2.28
CA ASN A 132 -4.36 -18.63 3.41
C ASN A 132 -3.64 -19.91 3.84
N VAL A 133 -3.06 -19.92 5.03
CA VAL A 133 -2.68 -21.17 5.70
C VAL A 133 -3.97 -21.93 5.91
N ARG A 134 -4.10 -23.11 5.29
CA ARG A 134 -5.24 -24.00 5.54
C ARG A 134 -5.26 -24.33 7.04
N PRO A 135 -6.42 -24.32 7.71
CA PRO A 135 -6.54 -24.93 9.03
C PRO A 135 -6.16 -26.41 8.99
#